data_AF-A0A2V6GNF7-F1
#
_entry.id   AF-A0A2V6GNF7-F1
#
_cell.length_a   1.000
_cell.length_b   1.000
_cell.length_c   1.000
_cell.angle_alpha   90.00
_cell.angle_beta   90.00
_cell.angle_gamma   90.00
#
_symmetry.space_group_name_H-M   'P 1'
#
loop_
_entity.id
_entity.type
_entity.pdbx_description
1 polymer ?
#
loop_
_entity_poly.entity_id
_entity_poly.type
_entity_poly.pdbx_seq_one_letter_code
_entity_poly.pdbx_strand_id
1 'polypeptide(L)'
;MKNILIGLIAVALGATLNMADLQGAQTKSKESKQQAEAKGEHFDMRGTVKKMEIDICMVTGLRYWLHPKRGEDVRLKPMSKHDSQILDDAAKNNSSIRVWGTWDEAVECRYVQISKVEKIK
;
A
#
# COMPACT_ATOMS: atom_id res chain seq x y z
N MET A 1 -16.60 -58.31 37.42
CA MET A 1 -17.79 -58.46 36.56
C MET A 1 -18.38 -57.07 36.30
N LYS A 2 -18.64 -56.75 35.02
CA LYS A 2 -19.49 -55.67 34.48
C LYS A 2 -19.11 -54.20 34.83
N ASN A 3 -18.63 -53.39 33.85
CA ASN A 3 -19.40 -52.57 32.89
C ASN A 3 -19.88 -51.25 33.56
N ILE A 4 -19.75 -50.02 33.05
CA ILE A 4 -19.76 -49.42 31.70
C ILE A 4 -19.10 -48.02 31.78
N LEU A 5 -18.41 -47.62 30.71
CA LEU A 5 -17.90 -46.28 30.46
C LEU A 5 -18.82 -45.56 29.45
N ILE A 6 -19.56 -44.53 29.88
CA ILE A 6 -20.25 -43.50 29.07
C ILE A 6 -20.41 -42.31 30.03
N GLY A 7 -20.12 -41.04 29.74
CA GLY A 7 -19.66 -40.33 28.56
C GLY A 7 -19.79 -38.82 28.83
N LEU A 8 -19.01 -38.04 28.08
CA LEU A 8 -19.38 -36.75 27.46
C LEU A 8 -19.54 -35.44 28.28
N ILE A 9 -18.67 -34.50 27.90
CA ILE A 9 -18.95 -33.10 27.47
C ILE A 9 -18.55 -31.92 28.39
N ALA A 10 -17.58 -31.19 27.81
CA ALA A 10 -17.38 -29.75 27.65
C ALA A 10 -16.96 -28.83 28.81
N VAL A 11 -15.79 -28.26 28.50
CA VAL A 11 -15.19 -26.99 28.90
C VAL A 11 -16.16 -25.80 28.87
N ALA A 12 -16.13 -25.02 29.94
CA ALA A 12 -16.22 -23.56 29.89
C ALA A 12 -15.59 -22.98 31.17
N LEU A 13 -14.33 -22.52 31.10
CA LEU A 13 -13.79 -21.61 32.12
C LEU A 13 -13.93 -20.19 31.60
N GLY A 14 -14.95 -19.51 32.12
CA GLY A 14 -15.02 -18.06 32.10
C GLY A 14 -14.03 -17.48 33.11
N ALA A 15 -13.41 -16.36 32.75
CA ALA A 15 -12.86 -15.43 33.72
C ALA A 15 -13.22 -14.01 33.25
N THR A 16 -14.10 -13.41 34.04
CA THR A 16 -14.53 -12.02 33.97
C THR A 16 -13.45 -11.08 34.49
N LEU A 17 -13.50 -9.86 33.96
CA LEU A 17 -12.67 -8.68 34.18
C LEU A 17 -12.54 -8.26 35.65
N ASN A 18 -11.42 -7.58 35.97
CA ASN A 18 -11.25 -6.42 36.87
C ASN A 18 -9.77 -6.36 37.32
N MET A 19 -9.03 -5.25 37.40
CA MET A 19 -9.19 -3.80 37.29
C MET A 19 -7.75 -3.23 37.22
N ALA A 20 -7.55 -2.06 36.63
CA ALA A 20 -6.73 -1.00 37.24
C ALA A 20 -6.76 0.25 36.36
N ASP A 21 -7.41 1.28 36.88
CA ASP A 21 -7.18 2.68 36.51
C ASP A 21 -5.68 2.98 36.46
N LEU A 22 -5.20 3.35 35.27
CA LEU A 22 -4.05 4.23 35.16
C LEU A 22 -4.44 5.40 34.24
N GLN A 23 -4.98 6.45 34.86
CA GLN A 23 -4.87 7.80 34.35
C GLN A 23 -3.38 8.13 34.25
N GLY A 24 -2.80 7.84 33.10
CA GLY A 24 -1.40 8.11 32.80
C GLY A 24 -1.27 8.26 31.31
N ALA A 25 -1.31 9.51 30.84
CA ALA A 25 -1.00 9.92 29.49
C ALA A 25 -1.72 9.11 28.39
N GLN A 26 -2.92 9.56 28.01
CA GLN A 26 -3.28 9.57 26.59
C GLN A 26 -2.32 10.50 25.85
N THR A 27 -1.06 10.08 25.75
CA THR A 27 -0.32 10.27 24.52
C THR A 27 -1.24 9.65 23.48
N LYS A 28 -1.98 10.50 22.76
CA LYS A 28 -2.51 10.14 21.45
C LYS A 28 -1.32 9.56 20.73
N SER A 29 -1.20 8.24 20.78
CA SER A 29 -0.41 7.47 19.85
C SER A 29 -0.80 8.08 18.53
N LYS A 30 0.15 8.77 17.90
CA LYS A 30 0.04 9.10 16.49
C LYS A 30 -0.14 7.73 15.86
N GLU A 31 -1.39 7.36 15.66
CA GLU A 31 -1.82 6.32 14.77
C GLU A 31 -1.45 6.86 13.39
N SER A 32 -0.14 6.87 13.14
CA SER A 32 0.51 7.01 11.86
C SER A 32 0.36 5.66 11.18
N LYS A 33 -0.87 5.16 11.11
CA LYS A 33 -1.28 4.46 9.92
C LYS A 33 -1.19 5.54 8.85
N GLN A 34 -0.28 5.37 7.91
CA GLN A 34 -0.48 5.93 6.59
C GLN A 34 -1.97 5.84 6.30
N GLN A 35 -2.60 7.00 6.18
CA GLN A 35 -3.86 7.10 5.49
C GLN A 35 -3.58 6.48 4.13
N ALA A 36 -3.98 5.23 3.95
CA ALA A 36 -3.90 4.57 2.67
C ALA A 36 -4.78 5.43 1.76
N GLU A 37 -4.15 6.27 0.94
CA GLU A 37 -4.87 7.30 0.16
C GLU A 37 -5.97 6.60 -0.65
N ALA A 38 -7.20 7.03 -0.42
CA ALA A 38 -8.37 6.33 -0.89
C ALA A 38 -8.45 6.34 -2.42
N LYS A 39 -9.09 5.33 -3.02
CA LYS A 39 -9.40 5.34 -4.45
C LYS A 39 -10.12 6.64 -4.83
N GLY A 40 -9.67 7.28 -5.90
CA GLY A 40 -10.17 8.59 -6.35
C GLY A 40 -9.43 9.78 -5.76
N GLU A 41 -8.56 9.61 -4.76
CA GLU A 41 -7.77 10.72 -4.23
C GLU A 41 -6.71 11.20 -5.23
N HIS A 42 -6.50 12.52 -5.24
CA HIS A 42 -5.52 13.15 -6.09
C HIS A 42 -4.10 12.80 -5.65
N PHE A 43 -3.23 12.55 -6.61
CA PHE A 43 -1.82 12.29 -6.40
C PHE A 43 -0.97 13.35 -7.12
N ASP A 44 0.01 13.92 -6.41
CA ASP A 44 1.05 14.80 -6.94
C ASP A 44 2.34 14.60 -6.16
N MET A 45 3.31 13.91 -6.75
CA MET A 45 4.60 13.67 -6.11
C MET A 45 5.77 13.72 -7.09
N ARG A 46 6.97 13.86 -6.51
CA ARG A 46 8.25 13.82 -7.21
C ARG A 46 9.09 12.66 -6.71
N GLY A 47 9.78 12.00 -7.62
CA GLY A 47 10.65 10.87 -7.28
C GLY A 47 11.46 10.39 -8.47
N THR A 48 12.35 9.44 -8.22
CA THR A 48 13.00 8.67 -9.30
C THR A 48 12.10 7.51 -9.71
N VAL A 49 12.30 6.98 -10.92
CA VAL A 49 11.51 5.86 -11.43
C VAL A 49 12.37 4.61 -11.46
N LYS A 50 11.81 3.47 -11.04
CA LYS A 50 12.35 2.16 -11.40
C LYS A 50 11.34 1.40 -12.24
N LYS A 51 11.88 0.62 -13.18
CA LYS A 51 11.12 -0.33 -13.97
C LYS A 51 11.33 -1.71 -13.36
N MET A 52 10.26 -2.32 -12.89
CA MET A 52 10.29 -3.63 -12.26
C MET A 52 10.04 -4.71 -13.31
N GLU A 53 10.85 -5.77 -13.26
CA GLU A 53 10.75 -6.92 -14.17
C GLU A 53 9.91 -8.06 -13.60
N ILE A 54 9.68 -8.08 -12.27
CA ILE A 54 8.85 -9.08 -11.58
C ILE A 54 8.06 -8.39 -10.46
N ASP A 55 6.73 -8.37 -10.58
CA ASP A 55 5.76 -7.90 -9.57
C ASP A 55 4.46 -8.70 -9.74
N ILE A 56 3.77 -9.02 -8.64
CA ILE A 56 2.44 -9.67 -8.67
C ILE A 56 1.44 -8.84 -9.48
N CYS A 57 1.65 -7.53 -9.51
CA CYS A 57 0.84 -6.58 -10.25
C CYS A 57 1.19 -6.49 -11.75
N MET A 58 2.23 -7.17 -12.25
CA MET A 58 2.63 -7.05 -13.65
C MET A 58 1.60 -7.56 -14.64
N VAL A 59 0.76 -8.53 -14.26
CA VAL A 59 -0.34 -9.01 -15.12
C VAL A 59 -1.29 -7.87 -15.51
N THR A 60 -1.32 -6.79 -14.73
CA THR A 60 -2.12 -5.58 -14.98
C THR A 60 -1.34 -4.46 -15.70
N GLY A 61 -0.10 -4.72 -16.13
CA GLY A 61 0.77 -3.76 -16.81
C GLY A 61 1.47 -2.76 -15.89
N LEU A 62 1.38 -2.95 -14.57
CA LEU A 62 1.99 -2.09 -13.54
C LEU A 62 3.47 -2.46 -13.33
N ARG A 63 4.33 -1.90 -14.19
CA ARG A 63 5.78 -2.17 -14.17
C ARG A 63 6.64 -1.00 -13.70
N TYR A 64 6.03 0.12 -13.36
CA TYR A 64 6.73 1.34 -12.96
C TYR A 64 6.47 1.66 -11.51
N TRP A 65 7.53 1.99 -10.79
CA TRP A 65 7.46 2.46 -9.41
C TRP A 65 8.12 3.83 -9.31
N LEU A 66 7.42 4.78 -8.68
CA LEU A 66 7.95 6.05 -8.26
C LEU A 66 8.56 5.87 -6.87
N HIS A 67 9.80 6.29 -6.71
CA HIS A 67 10.51 6.32 -5.44
C HIS A 67 10.57 7.78 -4.98
N PRO A 68 9.59 8.26 -4.20
CA PRO A 68 9.62 9.63 -3.70
C PRO A 68 10.75 9.79 -2.68
N LYS A 69 11.22 11.03 -2.48
CA LYS A 69 12.26 11.31 -1.45
C LYS A 69 11.81 10.98 -0.03
N ARG A 70 10.50 10.95 0.21
CA ARG A 70 9.85 10.65 1.48
C ARG A 70 8.56 9.89 1.19
N GLY A 71 8.22 8.92 2.02
CA GLY A 71 7.05 8.07 1.84
C GLY A 71 7.41 6.71 1.22
N GLU A 72 6.38 5.95 0.91
CA GLU A 72 6.49 4.65 0.27
C GLU A 72 6.65 4.76 -1.24
N ASP A 73 7.17 3.69 -1.83
CA ASP A 73 7.23 3.57 -3.27
C ASP A 73 5.82 3.41 -3.85
N VAL A 74 5.56 4.08 -4.98
CA VAL A 74 4.22 4.18 -5.57
C VAL A 74 4.19 3.54 -6.94
N ARG A 75 3.31 2.55 -7.14
CA ARG A 75 3.09 1.97 -8.47
C ARG A 75 2.42 2.98 -9.40
N LEU A 76 2.89 3.04 -10.63
CA LEU A 76 2.39 3.95 -11.65
C LEU A 76 1.80 3.18 -12.83
N LYS A 77 0.62 3.62 -13.26
CA LYS A 77 -0.04 3.16 -14.49
C LYS A 77 0.01 4.26 -15.55
N PRO A 78 0.88 4.17 -16.56
CA PRO A 78 0.85 5.09 -17.69
C PRO A 78 -0.44 4.90 -18.49
N MET A 79 -1.03 6.00 -18.96
CA MET A 79 -2.27 5.99 -19.74
C MET A 79 -2.03 6.16 -21.23
N SER A 80 -0.80 6.48 -21.63
CA SER A 80 -0.39 6.60 -23.02
C SER A 80 0.99 5.98 -23.29
N LYS A 81 1.27 5.76 -24.58
CA LYS A 81 2.62 5.39 -25.04
C LYS A 81 3.65 6.46 -24.69
N HIS A 82 3.25 7.74 -24.73
CA HIS A 82 4.13 8.86 -24.40
C HIS A 82 4.54 8.85 -22.93
N ASP A 83 3.60 8.63 -22.01
CA ASP A 83 3.91 8.51 -20.57
C ASP A 83 4.90 7.36 -20.33
N SER A 84 4.65 6.22 -20.97
CA SER A 84 5.54 5.05 -20.87
C SER A 84 6.96 5.36 -21.35
N GLN A 85 7.11 6.13 -22.43
CA GLN A 85 8.42 6.58 -22.93
C GLN A 85 9.13 7.50 -21.93
N ILE A 86 8.40 8.44 -21.32
CA ILE A 86 8.97 9.32 -20.30
C ILE A 86 9.45 8.51 -19.09
N LEU A 87 8.66 7.54 -18.64
CA LEU A 87 9.01 6.67 -17.51
C LEU A 87 10.20 5.75 -17.83
N ASP A 88 10.24 5.16 -19.02
CA ASP A 88 11.36 4.34 -19.48
C ASP A 88 12.66 5.14 -19.54
N ASP A 89 12.62 6.36 -20.11
CA ASP A 89 13.75 7.27 -20.12
C ASP A 89 14.20 7.66 -18.72
N ALA A 90 13.25 7.98 -17.84
CA ALA A 90 13.55 8.38 -16.46
C ALA A 90 14.19 7.23 -15.68
N ALA A 91 13.69 6.00 -15.83
CA ALA A 91 14.23 4.81 -15.20
C ALA A 91 15.64 4.49 -15.72
N LYS A 92 15.86 4.54 -17.04
CA LYS A 92 17.16 4.30 -17.66
C LYS A 92 18.23 5.28 -17.20
N ASN A 93 17.87 6.55 -17.03
CA ASN A 93 18.80 7.62 -16.69
C ASN A 93 18.80 7.97 -15.19
N ASN A 94 18.09 7.20 -14.35
CA ASN A 94 17.89 7.49 -12.92
C ASN A 94 17.48 8.96 -12.65
N SER A 95 16.65 9.52 -13.52
CA SER A 95 16.23 10.92 -13.47
C SER A 95 14.99 11.09 -12.58
N SER A 96 14.86 12.27 -11.97
CA SER A 96 13.67 12.62 -11.21
C SER A 96 12.55 13.13 -12.12
N ILE A 97 11.32 12.75 -11.81
CA ILE A 97 10.11 13.22 -12.49
C ILE A 97 9.11 13.77 -11.48
N ARG A 98 8.13 14.52 -11.97
CA ARG A 98 6.89 14.84 -11.25
C ARG A 98 5.74 14.10 -11.91
N VAL A 99 4.89 13.50 -11.09
CA VAL A 99 3.75 12.71 -11.53
C VAL A 99 2.50 13.29 -10.89
N TRP A 100 1.48 13.50 -11.72
CA TRP A 100 0.12 13.76 -11.29
C TRP A 100 -0.78 12.60 -11.70
N GLY A 101 -1.78 12.34 -10.87
CA GLY A 101 -2.73 11.29 -11.16
C GLY A 101 -3.81 11.17 -10.11
N THR A 102 -4.39 9.99 -10.10
CA THR A 102 -5.44 9.60 -9.15
C THR A 102 -5.16 8.20 -8.66
N TRP A 103 -5.32 7.99 -7.36
CA TRP A 103 -5.23 6.66 -6.76
C TRP A 103 -6.34 5.75 -7.27
N ASP A 104 -5.97 4.54 -7.64
CA ASP A 104 -6.89 3.49 -8.07
C ASP A 104 -6.37 2.12 -7.61
N GLU A 105 -7.21 1.11 -7.75
CA GLU A 105 -6.94 -0.24 -7.29
C GLU A 105 -7.54 -1.26 -8.26
N ALA A 106 -6.76 -2.28 -8.61
CA ALA A 106 -7.21 -3.43 -9.37
C ALA A 106 -6.51 -4.70 -8.87
N VAL A 107 -7.28 -5.75 -8.57
CA VAL A 107 -6.72 -7.06 -8.16
C VAL A 107 -5.70 -6.91 -7.01
N GLU A 108 -6.08 -6.19 -5.95
CA GLU A 108 -5.24 -5.91 -4.77
C GLU A 108 -3.96 -5.09 -5.06
N CYS A 109 -3.79 -4.61 -6.30
CA CYS A 109 -2.72 -3.72 -6.69
C CYS A 109 -3.20 -2.28 -6.61
N ARG A 110 -2.69 -1.55 -5.63
CA ARG A 110 -2.88 -0.10 -5.52
C ARG A 110 -1.86 0.62 -6.39
N TYR A 111 -2.33 1.56 -7.19
CA TYR A 111 -1.51 2.31 -8.14
C TYR A 111 -2.05 3.72 -8.37
N VAL A 112 -1.21 4.57 -8.93
CA VAL A 112 -1.62 5.88 -9.44
C VAL A 112 -1.83 5.76 -10.95
N GLN A 113 -3.05 6.06 -11.39
CA GLN A 113 -3.33 6.28 -12.79
C GLN A 113 -2.82 7.65 -13.20
N ILE A 114 -1.83 7.69 -14.09
CA ILE A 114 -1.17 8.94 -14.50
C ILE A 114 -2.13 9.80 -15.32
N SER A 115 -2.30 11.06 -14.91
CA SER A 115 -2.93 12.10 -15.72
C SER A 115 -1.91 13.03 -16.38
N LYS A 116 -0.72 13.17 -15.77
CA LYS A 116 0.39 13.96 -16.31
C LYS A 116 1.72 13.49 -15.73
N VAL A 117 2.77 13.49 -16.55
CA VAL A 117 4.14 13.24 -16.10
C VAL A 117 5.11 14.23 -16.75
N GLU A 118 6.05 14.76 -15.96
CA GLU A 118 7.06 15.70 -16.44
C GLU A 118 8.45 15.34 -15.92
N LYS A 119 9.47 15.46 -16.78
CA LYS A 119 10.88 15.36 -16.38
C LYS A 119 11.26 16.61 -15.59
N ILE A 120 11.91 16.43 -14.44
CA ILE A 120 12.48 17.52 -13.66
C ILE A 120 13.89 17.77 -14.19
N LYS A 121 14.16 19.00 -14.64
CA LYS A 121 15.49 19.43 -15.09
C LYS A 121 16.43 19.62 -13.91
#